data_AF-S4RJZ5-F1
#
_entry.id   AF-S4RJZ5-F1
#
_cell.length_a   1.000
_cell.length_b   1.000
_cell.length_c   1.000
_cell.angle_alpha   90.00
_cell.angle_beta   90.00
_cell.angle_gamma   90.00
#
_symmetry.space_group_name_H-M   'P 1'
#
loop_
_entity.id
_entity.type
_entity.pdbx_description
1 polymer ?
#
loop_
_entity_poly.entity_id
_entity_poly.type
_entity_poly.pdbx_seq_one_letter_code
_entity_poly.pdbx_strand_id
1 'polypeptide(L)'
;LPMLDYSEVFSVSREALLGKQIPSRLMYYFSLLAVGEWVRLLPFLSILALLGYLAIRPLLPRKVKVKDSVINLKIQKETSKVVNEINIEDFVDAKKAYCRCWRSKTFPACDGSHNRHNEETGDNVGPLIIKRKDV
;
A
#
# COMPACT_ATOMS: atom_id res chain seq x y z
N LEU A 1 14.74 6.20 -9.32
CA LEU A 1 15.30 6.11 -7.95
C LEU A 1 14.43 6.96 -7.04
N PRO A 2 13.54 6.39 -6.20
CA PRO A 2 12.77 7.23 -5.29
C PRO A 2 13.73 7.71 -4.19
N MET A 3 13.86 9.03 -4.11
CA MET A 3 14.54 9.75 -3.03
C MET A 3 13.93 9.28 -1.70
N LEU A 4 14.74 8.63 -0.87
CA LEU A 4 14.34 8.31 0.51
C LEU A 4 14.11 9.64 1.22
N ASP A 5 12.91 9.83 1.77
CA ASP A 5 12.60 10.99 2.59
C ASP A 5 13.28 10.82 3.95
N TYR A 6 14.48 11.39 4.07
CA TYR A 6 15.32 11.32 5.27
C TYR A 6 14.76 12.17 6.43
N SER A 7 13.76 13.03 6.18
CA SER A 7 13.27 13.99 7.18
C SER A 7 12.48 13.32 8.32
N GLU A 8 11.65 12.32 8.02
CA GLU A 8 10.89 11.58 9.04
C GLU A 8 11.81 10.74 9.95
N VAL A 9 12.85 10.12 9.39
CA VAL A 9 13.80 9.28 10.15
C VAL A 9 14.61 10.11 11.16
N PHE A 10 14.97 11.35 10.80
CA PHE A 10 15.69 12.25 11.71
C PHE A 10 14.80 12.81 12.83
N SER A 11 13.50 13.04 12.57
CA SER A 11 12.57 13.62 13.56
C SER A 11 12.33 12.67 14.76
N VAL A 12 12.04 11.39 14.49
CA VAL A 12 11.79 10.37 15.52
C VAL A 12 13.04 10.12 16.38
N SER A 13 14.22 10.18 15.78
CA SER A 13 15.49 9.96 16.51
C SER A 13 15.82 11.12 17.46
N ARG A 14 15.53 12.37 17.05
CA ARG A 14 15.83 13.57 17.85
C ARG A 14 14.99 13.64 19.13
N GLU A 15 13.71 13.27 19.07
CA GLU A 15 12.80 13.30 20.22
C GLU A 15 13.10 12.17 21.22
N ALA A 16 13.51 10.99 20.74
CA ALA A 16 13.87 9.86 21.61
C ALA A 16 15.26 10.01 22.29
N LEU A 17 16.17 10.78 21.70
CA LEU A 17 17.55 10.97 22.19
C LEU A 17 17.72 12.20 23.11
N LEU A 18 16.79 13.17 23.11
CA LEU A 18 16.91 14.41 23.89
C LEU A 18 16.75 14.27 25.41
N GLY A 19 16.22 13.14 25.91
CA GLY A 19 15.88 12.97 27.32
C GLY A 19 16.71 11.93 28.10
N LYS A 20 17.65 11.22 27.46
CA LYS A 20 18.42 10.16 28.12
C LYS A 20 19.85 10.63 28.33
N GLN A 21 20.19 11.00 29.57
CA GLN A 21 21.59 11.18 29.99
C GLN A 21 22.36 9.91 29.65
N ILE A 22 23.26 10.02 28.69
CA ILE A 22 24.13 8.92 28.29
C ILE A 22 25.02 8.63 29.51
N PRO A 23 24.97 7.41 30.08
CA PRO A 23 25.75 7.13 31.28
C PRO A 23 27.23 7.34 30.99
N SER A 24 27.93 8.04 31.87
CA SER A 24 29.32 8.51 31.68
C SER A 24 30.31 7.38 31.39
N ARG A 25 29.97 6.13 31.77
CA ARG A 25 30.72 4.92 31.38
C ARG A 25 30.60 4.60 29.89
N LEU A 26 29.41 4.72 29.30
CA LEU A 26 29.22 4.51 27.85
C LEU A 26 30.13 5.47 27.08
N MET A 27 30.08 6.76 27.41
CA MET A 27 30.90 7.80 26.78
C MET A 27 32.40 7.49 26.88
N TYR A 28 32.87 6.98 28.03
CA TYR A 28 34.27 6.54 28.18
C TYR A 28 34.65 5.41 27.20
N TYR A 29 33.79 4.41 27.01
CA TYR A 29 34.04 3.35 26.02
C TYR A 29 34.03 3.86 24.57
N PHE A 30 33.20 4.86 24.24
CA PHE A 30 33.22 5.50 22.92
C PHE A 30 34.52 6.28 22.68
N SER A 31 35.06 6.91 23.72
CA SER A 31 36.31 7.69 23.68
C SER A 31 37.59 6.85 23.70
N LEU A 32 37.53 5.61 24.20
CA LEU A 32 38.70 4.73 24.33
C LEU A 32 39.07 4.01 23.03
N LEU A 33 38.10 3.83 22.13
CA LEU A 33 38.29 3.21 20.82
C LEU A 33 38.84 4.26 19.84
N ALA A 34 40.03 4.02 19.30
CA ALA A 34 40.60 4.89 18.28
C ALA A 34 39.68 4.92 17.04
N VAL A 35 39.66 6.05 16.31
CA VAL A 35 38.84 6.24 15.09
C VAL A 35 39.03 5.08 14.09
N GLY A 36 40.24 4.51 14.03
CA GLY A 36 40.53 3.34 13.18
C GLY A 36 39.85 2.04 13.60
N GLU A 37 39.57 1.84 14.89
CA GLU A 37 38.86 0.64 15.39
C GLU A 37 37.37 0.72 15.11
N TRP A 38 36.79 1.93 15.21
CA TRP A 38 35.42 2.19 14.77
C TRP A 38 35.21 1.86 13.29
N VAL A 39 36.13 2.30 12.42
CA VAL A 39 36.09 2.00 10.98
C VAL A 39 36.15 0.50 10.72
N ARG A 40 36.92 -0.27 11.51
CA ARG A 40 36.99 -1.74 11.42
C ARG A 40 35.70 -2.44 11.85
N LEU A 41 34.92 -1.84 12.76
CA LEU A 41 33.66 -2.40 13.27
C LEU A 41 32.45 -2.12 12.37
N LEU A 42 32.48 -1.02 11.60
CA LEU A 42 31.41 -0.66 10.67
C LEU A 42 30.94 -1.78 9.72
N PRO A 43 31.80 -2.58 9.07
CA PRO A 43 31.35 -3.67 8.20
C PRO A 43 30.60 -4.76 8.97
N PHE A 44 31.00 -5.07 10.21
CA PHE A 44 30.32 -6.08 11.02
C PHE A 44 28.94 -5.59 11.49
N LEU A 45 28.88 -4.32 11.93
CA LEU A 45 27.62 -3.70 12.35
C LEU A 45 26.65 -3.54 11.18
N SER A 46 27.14 -3.18 9.99
CA SER A 46 26.31 -3.06 8.80
C SER A 46 25.73 -4.39 8.35
N ILE A 47 26.54 -5.47 8.40
CA ILE A 47 26.07 -6.82 8.09
C ILE A 47 25.02 -7.28 9.11
N LEU A 48 25.26 -7.09 10.41
CA LEU A 48 24.29 -7.45 11.45
C LEU A 48 22.98 -6.68 11.32
N ALA A 49 23.05 -5.38 11.05
CA ALA A 49 21.87 -4.55 10.83
C ALA A 49 21.10 -4.98 9.57
N LEU A 50 21.81 -5.30 8.48
CA LEU A 50 21.19 -5.78 7.24
C LEU A 50 20.49 -7.13 7.43
N LEU A 51 21.15 -8.09 8.08
CA LEU A 51 20.57 -9.41 8.35
C LEU A 51 19.35 -9.30 9.29
N GLY A 52 19.46 -8.50 10.35
CA GLY A 52 18.33 -8.22 11.24
C GLY A 52 17.16 -7.55 10.52
N TYR A 53 17.43 -6.57 9.66
CA TYR A 53 16.40 -5.93 8.84
C TYR A 53 15.72 -6.93 7.89
N LEU A 54 16.49 -7.77 7.19
CA LEU A 54 15.95 -8.77 6.26
C LEU A 54 15.08 -9.82 6.99
N ALA A 55 15.47 -10.22 8.20
CA ALA A 55 14.71 -11.15 9.03
C ALA A 55 13.36 -10.55 9.52
N ILE A 56 13.34 -9.25 9.86
CA ILE A 56 12.13 -8.58 10.38
C ILE A 56 11.25 -8.03 9.24
N ARG A 57 11.80 -7.72 8.07
CA ARG A 57 11.09 -7.18 6.90
C ARG A 57 9.78 -7.89 6.54
N PRO A 58 9.66 -9.23 6.52
CA PRO A 58 8.37 -9.88 6.20
C PRO A 58 7.30 -9.69 7.27
N LEU A 59 7.68 -9.33 8.50
CA LEU A 59 6.77 -9.07 9.61
C LEU A 59 6.33 -7.60 9.68
N LEU A 60 6.99 -6.70 8.95
CA LEU A 60 6.63 -5.29 8.92
C LEU A 60 5.44 -5.06 7.97
N PRO A 61 4.42 -4.30 8.39
CA PRO A 61 3.28 -3.98 7.54
C PRO A 61 3.78 -3.22 6.30
N ARG A 62 3.53 -3.78 5.12
CA ARG A 62 3.87 -3.13 3.86
C ARG A 62 2.98 -1.90 3.72
N LYS A 63 3.56 -0.70 3.87
CA LYS A 63 2.87 0.54 3.46
C LYS A 63 2.62 0.46 1.96
N VAL A 64 1.39 0.12 1.58
CA VAL A 64 0.94 0.16 0.19
C VAL A 64 0.97 1.63 -0.22
N LYS A 65 1.98 2.02 -1.00
CA LYS A 65 1.98 3.33 -1.65
C LYS A 65 0.84 3.32 -2.66
N VAL A 66 -0.28 3.96 -2.30
CA VAL A 66 -1.36 4.24 -3.24
C VAL A 66 -0.83 5.32 -4.19
N LYS A 67 -0.21 4.91 -5.28
CA LYS A 67 -0.14 5.75 -6.49
C LYS A 67 -1.58 5.91 -6.97
N ASP A 68 -1.93 7.10 -7.45
CA ASP A 68 -3.16 7.31 -8.22
C ASP A 68 -3.21 6.28 -9.35
N SER A 69 -3.91 5.19 -9.08
CA SER A 69 -3.85 3.99 -9.88
C SER A 69 -5.03 4.03 -10.83
N VAL A 70 -4.76 3.73 -12.10
CA VAL A 70 -5.80 3.68 -13.12
C VAL A 70 -6.83 2.63 -12.71
N ILE A 71 -8.09 3.05 -12.53
CA ILE A 71 -9.17 2.16 -12.07
C ILE A 71 -9.50 1.12 -13.15
N ASN A 72 -9.79 1.58 -14.37
CA ASN A 72 -10.05 0.72 -15.51
C ASN A 72 -8.73 0.22 -16.12
N LEU A 73 -8.46 -1.07 -16.13
CA LEU A 73 -7.21 -1.61 -16.67
C LEU A 73 -7.30 -2.04 -18.15
N LYS A 74 -8.47 -2.50 -18.61
CA LYS A 74 -8.60 -3.22 -19.89
C LYS A 74 -9.85 -2.88 -20.73
N ILE A 75 -10.88 -2.28 -20.14
CA ILE A 75 -12.18 -2.13 -20.79
C ILE A 75 -12.14 -0.90 -21.71
N GLN A 76 -12.45 -1.08 -23.00
CA GLN A 76 -12.67 0.00 -23.99
C GLN A 76 -11.64 1.14 -23.93
N LYS A 77 -10.35 0.80 -24.05
CA LYS A 77 -9.23 1.75 -23.87
C LYS A 77 -9.04 2.72 -25.03
N GLU A 78 -9.59 2.38 -26.18
CA GLU A 78 -9.69 3.22 -27.36
C GLU A 78 -10.66 4.38 -27.18
N THR A 79 -11.62 4.28 -26.24
CA THR A 79 -12.61 5.31 -25.98
C THR A 79 -12.11 6.27 -24.90
N SER A 80 -12.15 7.58 -25.17
CA SER A 80 -11.69 8.61 -24.21
C SER A 80 -12.53 8.65 -22.92
N LYS A 81 -13.82 8.28 -23.01
CA LYS A 81 -14.75 8.17 -21.90
C LYS A 81 -15.74 7.04 -22.14
N VAL A 82 -15.66 6.00 -21.32
CA VAL A 82 -16.57 4.85 -21.39
C VAL A 82 -17.86 5.18 -20.64
N VAL A 83 -19.00 5.11 -21.33
CA VAL A 83 -20.35 5.33 -20.80
C VAL A 83 -21.24 4.18 -21.26
N ASN A 84 -22.12 3.69 -20.39
CA ASN A 84 -23.10 2.66 -20.73
C ASN A 84 -24.51 3.19 -20.47
N GLU A 85 -25.34 3.16 -21.50
CA GLU A 85 -26.76 3.49 -21.43
C GLU A 85 -27.55 2.22 -21.13
N ILE A 86 -28.55 2.35 -20.26
CA ILE A 86 -29.36 1.23 -19.77
C ILE A 86 -30.80 1.71 -19.70
N ASN A 87 -31.69 1.07 -20.47
CA ASN A 87 -33.13 1.28 -20.36
C ASN A 87 -33.67 0.40 -19.23
N ILE A 88 -34.55 0.96 -18.40
CA ILE A 88 -35.09 0.28 -17.21
C ILE A 88 -36.21 -0.69 -17.59
N GLU A 89 -36.85 -0.43 -18.72
CA GLU A 89 -37.95 -1.18 -19.31
C GLU A 89 -37.47 -2.56 -19.80
N ASP A 90 -36.24 -2.63 -20.32
CA ASP A 90 -35.63 -3.84 -20.92
C ASP A 90 -35.23 -4.89 -19.87
N PHE A 91 -35.40 -4.59 -18.58
CA PHE A 91 -35.13 -5.57 -17.53
C PHE A 91 -36.20 -6.67 -17.52
N VAL A 92 -35.83 -7.86 -17.98
CA VAL A 92 -36.61 -9.10 -17.78
C VAL A 92 -36.61 -9.49 -16.30
N ASP A 93 -35.49 -9.27 -15.62
CA ASP A 93 -35.30 -9.63 -14.21
C ASP A 93 -35.79 -8.52 -13.28
N ALA A 94 -36.39 -8.88 -12.14
CA ALA A 94 -36.80 -7.93 -11.10
C ALA A 94 -35.60 -7.17 -10.46
N LYS A 95 -34.38 -7.68 -10.64
CA LYS A 95 -33.15 -7.14 -10.08
C LYS A 95 -31.99 -7.34 -11.04
N LYS A 96 -31.26 -6.25 -11.36
CA LYS A 96 -30.02 -6.29 -12.13
C LYS A 96 -28.87 -5.67 -11.33
N ALA A 97 -27.66 -6.19 -11.51
CA ALA A 97 -26.45 -5.68 -10.89
C ALA A 97 -25.45 -5.20 -11.95
N TYR A 98 -24.94 -3.99 -11.78
CA TYR A 98 -24.00 -3.33 -12.68
C TYR A 98 -22.63 -3.11 -12.03
N CYS A 99 -21.58 -3.31 -12.82
CA CYS A 99 -20.20 -3.24 -12.37
C CYS A 99 -19.79 -1.80 -12.05
N ARG A 100 -19.12 -1.60 -10.91
CA ARG A 100 -18.43 -0.35 -10.56
C ARG A 100 -16.92 -0.51 -10.36
N CYS A 101 -16.42 -1.75 -10.40
CA CYS A 101 -15.02 -2.07 -10.15
C CYS A 101 -14.14 -2.15 -11.41
N TRP A 102 -14.72 -2.12 -12.61
CA TRP A 102 -14.00 -2.26 -13.88
C TRP A 102 -13.18 -3.56 -14.02
N ARG A 103 -13.62 -4.64 -13.34
CA ARG A 103 -13.00 -5.98 -13.42
C ARG A 103 -13.91 -7.02 -14.07
N SER A 104 -15.18 -6.68 -14.29
CA SER A 104 -16.16 -7.65 -14.80
C SER A 104 -15.86 -8.05 -16.23
N LYS A 105 -15.99 -9.34 -16.53
CA LYS A 105 -15.87 -9.90 -17.89
C LYS A 105 -17.13 -9.64 -18.72
N THR A 106 -18.28 -9.46 -18.06
CA THR A 106 -19.57 -9.16 -18.69
C THR A 106 -19.95 -7.69 -18.54
N PHE A 107 -18.94 -6.80 -18.45
CA PHE A 107 -19.15 -5.36 -18.32
C PHE A 107 -20.10 -4.85 -19.44
N PRO A 108 -21.14 -4.07 -19.11
CA PRO A 108 -21.34 -3.33 -17.85
C PRO A 108 -22.01 -4.09 -16.70
N ALA A 109 -22.48 -5.32 -16.91
CA ALA A 109 -23.09 -6.11 -15.84
C ALA A 109 -22.05 -6.52 -14.78
N CYS A 110 -22.50 -6.84 -13.57
CA CYS A 110 -21.65 -7.39 -12.52
C CYS A 110 -21.66 -8.92 -12.54
N ASP A 111 -20.48 -9.53 -12.63
CA ASP A 111 -20.24 -10.98 -12.57
C ASP A 111 -19.61 -11.45 -11.24
N GLY A 112 -19.49 -10.56 -10.25
CA GLY A 112 -18.85 -10.88 -8.96
C GLY A 112 -17.33 -10.67 -8.92
N SER A 113 -16.69 -10.24 -10.01
CA SER A 113 -15.23 -10.01 -10.05
C SER A 113 -14.71 -8.99 -9.02
N HIS A 114 -15.58 -8.17 -8.42
CA HIS A 114 -15.21 -7.25 -7.34
C HIS A 114 -14.73 -7.99 -6.07
N ASN A 115 -15.23 -9.20 -5.79
CA ASN A 115 -14.81 -9.98 -4.62
C ASN A 115 -13.30 -10.26 -4.64
N ARG A 116 -12.82 -10.79 -5.77
CA ARG A 116 -11.40 -11.07 -5.97
C ARG A 116 -10.55 -9.79 -5.90
N HIS A 117 -11.01 -8.71 -6.52
CA HIS A 117 -10.32 -7.42 -6.45
C HIS A 117 -10.20 -6.91 -5.02
N ASN A 118 -11.28 -6.98 -4.23
CA ASN A 118 -11.29 -6.57 -2.83
C ASN A 118 -10.33 -7.43 -1.98
N GLU A 119 -10.31 -8.75 -2.18
CA GLU A 119 -9.41 -9.66 -1.48
C GLU A 119 -7.93 -9.39 -1.81
N GLU A 120 -7.59 -9.19 -3.08
CA GLU A 120 -6.21 -8.96 -3.52
C GLU A 120 -5.67 -7.57 -3.15
N THR A 121 -6.54 -6.56 -3.05
CA THR A 121 -6.12 -5.16 -2.87
C THR A 121 -6.44 -4.58 -1.49
N GLY A 122 -7.33 -5.22 -0.72
CA GLY A 122 -7.90 -4.67 0.51
C GLY A 122 -8.97 -3.59 0.27
N ASP A 123 -9.53 -3.52 -0.95
CA ASP A 123 -10.58 -2.58 -1.33
C ASP A 123 -11.98 -3.06 -0.87
N ASN A 124 -13.00 -2.22 -0.98
CA ASN A 124 -14.37 -2.48 -0.51
C ASN A 124 -15.46 -2.13 -1.54
N VAL A 125 -15.13 -2.17 -2.84
CA VAL A 125 -16.08 -1.84 -3.90
C VAL A 125 -17.14 -2.92 -4.09
N GLY A 126 -18.31 -2.52 -4.58
CA GLY A 126 -19.43 -3.42 -4.89
C GLY A 126 -20.29 -2.90 -6.05
N PRO A 127 -21.23 -3.71 -6.58
CA PRO A 127 -22.04 -3.33 -7.73
C PRO A 127 -23.11 -2.29 -7.41
N LEU A 128 -23.63 -1.63 -8.44
CA LEU A 128 -24.90 -0.90 -8.38
C LEU A 128 -26.04 -1.90 -8.63
N ILE A 129 -26.98 -2.00 -7.70
CA ILE A 129 -28.14 -2.88 -7.84
C ILE A 129 -29.36 -2.05 -8.17
N ILE A 130 -29.97 -2.31 -9.31
CA ILE A 130 -31.23 -1.70 -9.72
C ILE A 130 -32.33 -2.76 -9.56
N LYS A 131 -33.37 -2.42 -8.81
CA LYS A 131 -34.55 -3.27 -8.63
C LYS A 131 -35.76 -2.57 -9.22
N ARG A 132 -36.58 -3.31 -9.96
CA ARG A 132 -37.92 -2.84 -10.33
C ARG A 132 -38.75 -2.81 -9.05
N LYS A 133 -39.45 -1.70 -8.83
CA LYS A 133 -40.39 -1.60 -7.72
C LYS A 133 -41.63 -2.41 -8.11
N ASP A 134 -42.00 -3.39 -7.29
CA ASP A 134 -43.29 -4.07 -7.43
C ASP A 134 -44.38 -3.02 -7.14
N VAL A 135 -45.29 -2.83 -8.10
CA VAL A 135 -46.43 -1.91 -8.00
C VAL A 135 -47.58 -2.61 -7.32
#